data_AF-A0A820ZA14-F1
#
_entry.id   AF-A0A820ZA14-F1
#
_cell.length_a   1.000
_cell.length_b   1.000
_cell.length_c   1.000
_cell.angle_alpha   90.00
_cell.angle_beta   90.00
_cell.angle_gamma   90.00
#
_symmetry.space_group_name_H-M   'P 1'
#
loop_
_entity.id
_entity.type
_entity.pdbx_description
1 polymer ?
#
loop_
_entity_poly.entity_id
_entity_poly.type
_entity_poly.pdbx_seq_one_letter_code
_entity_poly.pdbx_strand_id
1 'polypeptide(L)'
;NNKISNPQQQYSVDGTLKLVNTIEEFKTFDIDSALKSESSILWNDFVQGHTLENPQKLNRFYLLIFADLKKYIYYYWFAFPTFLVPTSFYLLNPVQSIGERFSTDEITAISKTLESNQLHVCCLHRQENLSFSIVSLKQAVEHLNDQPQSASKYIFIVNDPSTDPTHPGWPVRNLLTLLYYHLRSVEQLNIICWRERFRDGHQHVNHSLYLQLKPESISNIGGKSKDSGTIINKCRSTILENTFD
;
A
#
# COMPACT_ATOMS: atom_id res chain seq x y z
N ASN A 1 -14.01 32.37 -13.75
CA ASN A 1 -13.29 31.82 -12.58
C ASN A 1 -13.57 30.33 -12.44
N ASN A 2 -12.97 29.52 -13.32
CA ASN A 2 -12.99 28.07 -13.21
C ASN A 2 -11.97 27.68 -12.13
N LYS A 3 -12.42 27.57 -10.88
CA LYS A 3 -11.69 26.77 -9.90
C LYS A 3 -11.73 25.34 -10.42
N ILE A 4 -10.63 24.90 -11.03
CA ILE A 4 -10.36 23.47 -11.19
C ILE A 4 -10.49 22.88 -9.79
N SER A 5 -11.50 22.05 -9.59
CA SER A 5 -11.66 21.30 -8.35
C SER A 5 -10.32 20.61 -8.07
N ASN A 6 -9.80 20.79 -6.87
CA ASN A 6 -8.62 20.10 -6.37
C ASN A 6 -8.67 18.64 -6.84
N PRO A 7 -7.64 18.06 -7.49
CA PRO A 7 -7.65 16.63 -7.77
C PRO A 7 -7.58 15.90 -6.43
N GLN A 8 -8.74 15.59 -5.84
CA GLN A 8 -8.92 15.06 -4.48
C GLN A 8 -8.33 13.65 -4.26
N GLN A 9 -7.49 13.15 -5.17
CA GLN A 9 -7.00 11.77 -5.17
C GLN A 9 -5.55 11.65 -5.64
N GLN A 10 -4.69 12.58 -5.23
CA GLN A 10 -3.26 12.47 -5.44
C GLN A 10 -2.59 12.10 -4.13
N TYR A 11 -1.88 10.98 -4.14
CA TYR A 11 -1.06 10.55 -3.01
C TYR A 11 0.41 10.63 -3.40
N SER A 12 1.20 11.32 -2.59
CA SER A 12 2.64 11.37 -2.78
C SER A 12 3.28 10.03 -2.42
N VAL A 13 4.18 9.57 -3.28
CA VAL A 13 5.00 8.38 -3.10
C VAL A 13 6.41 8.75 -3.54
N ASP A 14 7.39 8.47 -2.70
CA ASP A 14 8.80 8.77 -3.01
C ASP A 14 9.36 7.75 -4.01
N GLY A 15 10.28 8.17 -4.87
CA GLY A 15 10.93 7.26 -5.80
C GLY A 15 12.18 7.84 -6.44
N THR A 16 12.90 6.97 -7.13
CA THR A 16 14.16 7.29 -7.80
C THR A 16 13.97 7.24 -9.31
N LEU A 17 14.36 8.31 -10.00
CA LEU A 17 14.37 8.40 -11.46
C LEU A 17 15.80 8.29 -11.99
N LYS A 18 16.03 7.36 -12.91
CA LYS A 18 17.30 7.21 -13.65
C LYS A 18 17.06 7.39 -15.14
N LEU A 19 17.58 8.47 -15.69
CA LEU A 19 17.68 8.68 -17.13
C LEU A 19 19.02 8.11 -17.63
N VAL A 20 18.96 7.30 -18.68
CA VAL A 20 20.13 6.78 -19.39
C VAL A 20 20.19 7.37 -20.79
N ASN A 21 21.40 7.48 -21.35
CA ASN A 21 21.62 8.23 -22.58
C ASN A 21 21.51 7.38 -23.84
N THR A 22 21.65 6.06 -23.71
CA THR A 22 21.69 5.13 -24.86
C THR A 22 20.72 3.97 -24.65
N ILE A 23 20.22 3.41 -25.76
CA ILE A 23 19.35 2.23 -25.72
C ILE A 23 20.13 1.00 -25.24
N GLU A 24 21.44 0.94 -25.50
CA GLU A 24 22.34 -0.09 -25.02
C GLU A 24 22.40 -0.08 -23.48
N GLU A 25 22.66 1.09 -22.87
CA GLU A 25 22.66 1.26 -21.42
C GLU A 25 21.31 0.87 -20.80
N PHE A 26 20.20 1.24 -21.44
CA PHE A 26 18.86 0.84 -20.98
C PHE A 26 18.67 -0.67 -20.97
N LYS A 27 19.05 -1.35 -22.06
CA LYS A 27 18.85 -2.81 -22.22
C LYS A 27 19.73 -3.62 -21.28
N THR A 28 20.92 -3.14 -20.94
CA THR A 28 21.86 -3.84 -20.05
C THR A 28 21.79 -3.34 -18.61
N PHE A 29 20.87 -2.43 -18.27
CA PHE A 29 20.76 -1.88 -16.92
C PHE A 29 20.38 -2.97 -15.93
N ASP A 30 21.16 -3.10 -14.85
CA ASP A 30 20.89 -4.05 -13.76
C ASP A 30 19.77 -3.51 -12.85
N ILE A 31 18.53 -3.69 -13.30
CA ILE A 31 17.33 -3.27 -12.58
C ILE A 31 17.16 -4.01 -11.25
N ASP A 32 17.66 -5.25 -11.15
CA ASP A 32 17.58 -6.03 -9.92
C ASP A 32 18.47 -5.46 -8.83
N SER A 33 19.68 -5.02 -9.17
CA SER A 33 20.57 -4.31 -8.24
C SER A 33 19.98 -2.98 -7.78
N ALA A 34 19.41 -2.20 -8.70
CA ALA A 34 18.72 -0.95 -8.35
C ALA A 34 17.53 -1.18 -7.41
N LEU A 35 16.71 -2.21 -7.68
CA LEU A 35 15.61 -2.60 -6.82
C LEU A 35 16.04 -3.09 -5.44
N LYS A 36 17.15 -3.85 -5.36
CA LYS A 36 17.73 -4.26 -4.07
C LYS A 36 18.18 -3.05 -3.25
N SER A 37 18.75 -2.03 -3.90
CA SER A 37 19.12 -0.77 -3.24
C SER A 37 17.90 -0.05 -2.67
N GLU A 38 16.86 0.17 -3.48
CA GLU A 38 15.61 0.80 -3.01
C GLU A 38 14.92 -0.01 -1.90
N SER A 39 14.91 -1.35 -2.03
CA SER A 39 14.36 -2.24 -1.01
C SER A 39 15.14 -2.17 0.30
N SER A 40 16.46 -1.98 0.24
CA SER A 40 17.31 -1.84 1.44
C SER A 40 17.01 -0.54 2.19
N ILE A 41 16.77 0.55 1.47
CA ILE A 41 16.32 1.82 2.06
C ILE A 41 14.98 1.63 2.77
N LEU A 42 14.01 1.03 2.08
CA LEU A 42 12.68 0.77 2.64
C LEU A 42 12.75 -0.15 3.88
N TRP A 43 13.58 -1.19 3.83
CA TRP A 43 13.78 -2.11 4.95
C TRP A 43 14.38 -1.40 6.17
N ASN A 44 15.38 -0.53 5.96
CA ASN A 44 15.93 0.27 7.05
C ASN A 44 14.87 1.19 7.66
N ASP A 45 14.03 1.84 6.85
CA ASP A 45 12.93 2.67 7.35
C ASP A 45 11.88 1.84 8.13
N PHE A 46 11.66 0.57 7.78
CA PHE A 46 10.81 -0.35 8.57
C PHE A 46 11.43 -0.63 9.93
N VAL A 47 12.69 -1.07 9.95
CA VAL A 47 13.40 -1.47 11.17
C VAL A 47 13.52 -0.32 12.16
N GLN A 48 13.83 0.89 11.67
CA GLN A 48 13.94 2.10 12.50
C GLN A 48 12.58 2.68 12.91
N GLY A 49 11.46 2.15 12.39
CA GLY A 49 10.11 2.64 12.71
C GLY A 49 9.69 3.92 11.98
N HIS A 50 10.51 4.44 11.05
CA HIS A 50 10.21 5.65 10.29
C HIS A 50 8.91 5.53 9.47
N THR A 51 8.58 4.33 9.00
CA THR A 51 7.33 4.09 8.25
C THR A 51 6.09 4.01 9.15
N LEU A 52 6.23 3.73 10.45
CA LEU A 52 5.13 3.86 11.41
C LEU A 52 4.83 5.32 11.71
N GLU A 53 5.87 6.16 11.76
CA GLU A 53 5.78 7.60 11.99
C GLU A 53 5.27 8.35 10.76
N ASN A 54 5.79 8.00 9.59
CA ASN A 54 5.33 8.51 8.31
C ASN A 54 4.98 7.35 7.35
N PRO A 55 3.70 6.95 7.31
CA PRO A 55 3.22 5.90 6.40
C PRO A 55 3.44 6.22 4.92
N GLN A 56 3.69 7.49 4.53
CA GLN A 56 3.97 7.83 3.13
C GLN A 56 5.27 7.22 2.59
N LYS A 57 6.17 6.79 3.48
CA LYS A 57 7.41 6.09 3.11
C LYS A 57 7.23 4.60 2.85
N LEU A 58 6.05 4.04 3.14
CA LEU A 58 5.76 2.60 3.06
C LEU A 58 5.85 2.04 1.64
N ASN A 59 5.61 2.89 0.66
CA ASN A 59 5.68 2.56 -0.75
C ASN A 59 6.71 3.45 -1.41
N ARG A 60 7.50 2.86 -2.31
CA ARG A 60 8.51 3.55 -3.10
C ARG A 60 8.47 3.04 -4.53
N PHE A 61 9.16 3.72 -5.43
CA PHE A 61 9.36 3.21 -6.78
C PHE A 61 10.73 3.55 -7.36
N TYR A 62 11.11 2.81 -8.39
CA TYR A 62 12.25 3.10 -9.25
C TYR A 62 11.77 3.22 -10.70
N LEU A 63 12.20 4.27 -11.39
CA LEU A 63 11.86 4.52 -12.79
C LEU A 63 13.14 4.69 -13.61
N LEU A 64 13.42 3.72 -14.47
CA LEU A 64 14.47 3.79 -15.48
C LEU A 64 13.87 4.29 -16.79
N ILE A 65 14.47 5.30 -17.42
CA ILE A 65 14.01 5.86 -18.69
C ILE A 65 15.18 5.97 -19.67
N PHE A 66 14.91 5.64 -20.93
CA PHE A 66 15.69 6.08 -22.09
C PHE A 66 14.77 6.81 -23.07
N ALA A 67 15.18 7.99 -23.52
CA ALA A 67 14.42 8.82 -24.44
C ALA A 67 15.15 8.95 -25.80
N ASP A 68 14.61 8.33 -26.84
CA ASP A 68 15.02 8.58 -28.23
C ASP A 68 14.27 9.83 -28.73
N LEU A 69 14.84 11.00 -28.44
CA LEU A 69 14.26 12.29 -28.83
C LEU A 69 14.22 12.50 -30.35
N LYS A 70 15.02 11.75 -31.13
CA LYS A 70 15.00 11.84 -32.60
C LYS A 70 13.77 11.14 -33.17
N LYS A 71 13.39 10.00 -32.58
CA LYS A 71 12.22 9.23 -32.97
C LYS A 71 10.98 9.55 -32.14
N TYR A 72 11.12 10.38 -31.10
CA TYR A 72 10.09 10.62 -30.10
C TYR A 72 9.57 9.32 -29.44
N ILE A 73 10.48 8.38 -29.17
CA ILE A 73 10.19 7.10 -28.52
C ILE A 73 10.80 7.08 -27.12
N TYR A 74 10.00 6.74 -26.12
CA TYR A 74 10.41 6.67 -24.72
C TYR A 74 10.30 5.24 -24.21
N TYR A 75 11.43 4.68 -23.82
CA TYR A 75 11.54 3.37 -23.20
C TYR A 75 11.56 3.56 -21.69
N TYR A 76 10.73 2.82 -20.94
CA TYR A 76 10.77 2.89 -19.49
C TYR A 76 10.59 1.53 -18.81
N TRP A 77 11.24 1.38 -17.66
CA TRP A 77 10.98 0.34 -16.68
C TRP A 77 10.54 0.99 -15.37
N PHE A 78 9.33 0.68 -14.95
CA PHE A 78 8.78 1.10 -13.68
C PHE A 78 8.78 -0.08 -12.73
N ALA A 79 9.38 0.09 -11.56
CA ALA A 79 9.56 -0.98 -10.60
C ALA A 79 9.13 -0.56 -9.20
N PHE A 80 8.47 -1.48 -8.49
CA PHE A 80 7.90 -1.23 -7.17
C PHE A 80 8.51 -2.21 -6.15
N PRO A 81 9.46 -1.75 -5.32
CA PRO A 81 9.99 -2.53 -4.21
C PRO A 81 8.86 -3.06 -3.33
N THR A 82 8.72 -4.39 -3.29
CA THR A 82 7.67 -5.05 -2.52
C THR A 82 8.27 -6.23 -1.77
N PHE A 83 7.95 -6.35 -0.49
CA PHE A 83 8.37 -7.52 0.29
C PHE A 83 7.37 -8.66 0.15
N LEU A 84 7.89 -9.88 0.10
CA LEU A 84 7.18 -11.07 0.50
C LEU A 84 7.15 -11.07 2.03
N VAL A 85 5.95 -11.10 2.58
CA VAL A 85 5.75 -11.24 4.01
C VAL A 85 6.47 -12.52 4.48
N PRO A 86 7.31 -12.46 5.54
CA PRO A 86 8.06 -13.63 6.03
C PRO A 86 7.17 -14.78 6.54
N THR A 87 5.90 -14.49 6.79
CA THR A 87 4.87 -15.44 7.24
C THR A 87 3.69 -15.50 6.28
N SER A 88 2.97 -16.61 6.29
CA SER A 88 1.64 -16.66 5.68
C SER A 88 0.64 -15.87 6.53
N PHE A 89 -0.20 -15.09 5.85
CA PHE A 89 -1.44 -14.55 6.40
C PHE A 89 -2.60 -15.38 5.85
N TYR A 90 -3.47 -15.86 6.73
CA TYR A 90 -4.67 -16.57 6.34
C TYR A 90 -5.87 -15.63 6.38
N LEU A 91 -6.70 -15.71 5.36
CA LEU A 91 -8.02 -15.10 5.38
C LEU A 91 -8.88 -15.84 6.39
N LEU A 92 -9.37 -15.13 7.41
CA LEU A 92 -10.33 -15.66 8.38
C LEU A 92 -11.71 -15.84 7.76
N ASN A 93 -12.01 -15.02 6.75
CA ASN A 93 -13.22 -15.08 5.94
C ASN A 93 -12.85 -14.83 4.47
N PRO A 94 -13.64 -15.33 3.50
CA PRO A 94 -13.50 -14.92 2.11
C PRO A 94 -13.42 -13.40 1.99
N VAL A 95 -12.68 -12.90 0.99
CA VAL A 95 -12.62 -11.45 0.72
C VAL A 95 -14.04 -10.93 0.49
N GLN A 96 -14.41 -9.87 1.20
CA GLN A 96 -15.73 -9.25 1.08
C GLN A 96 -15.56 -7.84 0.53
N SER A 97 -16.58 -7.33 -0.15
CA SER A 97 -16.68 -5.90 -0.41
C SER A 97 -17.08 -5.16 0.87
N ILE A 98 -16.72 -3.88 1.00
CA ILE A 98 -17.16 -3.09 2.16
C ILE A 98 -18.68 -2.94 2.18
N GLY A 99 -19.35 -2.95 1.02
CA GLY A 99 -20.81 -2.91 0.90
C GLY A 99 -21.52 -4.15 1.43
N GLU A 100 -20.84 -5.30 1.47
CA GLU A 100 -21.35 -6.52 2.10
C GLU A 100 -21.04 -6.54 3.60
N ARG A 101 -19.93 -5.93 4.02
CA ARG A 101 -19.42 -6.02 5.39
C ARG A 101 -19.98 -4.97 6.35
N PHE A 102 -20.22 -3.76 5.86
CA PHE A 102 -20.56 -2.58 6.64
C PHE A 102 -21.91 -2.01 6.22
N SER A 103 -22.63 -1.37 7.15
CA SER A 103 -23.86 -0.66 6.81
C SER A 103 -23.56 0.61 5.99
N THR A 104 -24.58 1.13 5.31
CA THR A 104 -24.47 2.42 4.58
C THR A 104 -24.01 3.56 5.48
N ASP A 105 -24.47 3.59 6.74
CA ASP A 105 -24.09 4.61 7.71
C ASP A 105 -22.62 4.47 8.14
N GLU A 106 -22.14 3.23 8.35
CA GLU A 106 -20.73 2.95 8.63
C GLU A 106 -19.83 3.37 7.46
N ILE A 107 -20.21 3.02 6.23
CA ILE A 107 -19.45 3.39 5.02
C ILE A 107 -19.41 4.90 4.88
N THR A 108 -20.53 5.59 5.09
CA THR A 108 -20.60 7.06 5.05
C THR A 108 -19.71 7.70 6.10
N ALA A 109 -19.71 7.17 7.32
CA ALA A 109 -18.84 7.65 8.39
C ALA A 109 -17.35 7.42 8.07
N ILE A 110 -16.98 6.25 7.54
CA ILE A 110 -15.62 5.95 7.09
C ILE A 110 -15.20 6.91 5.97
N SER A 111 -16.01 7.07 4.91
CA SER A 111 -15.76 8.01 3.81
C SER A 111 -15.50 9.41 4.35
N LYS A 112 -16.39 9.93 5.19
CA LYS A 112 -16.27 11.27 5.77
C LYS A 112 -15.01 11.44 6.60
N THR A 113 -14.61 10.43 7.36
CA THR A 113 -13.37 10.45 8.13
C THR A 113 -12.13 10.46 7.21
N LEU A 114 -12.22 9.86 6.02
CA LEU A 114 -11.12 9.80 5.04
C LEU A 114 -11.06 10.98 4.06
N GLU A 115 -12.14 11.77 3.89
CA GLU A 115 -12.23 12.87 2.90
C GLU A 115 -11.09 13.89 2.96
N SER A 116 -10.58 14.19 4.16
CA SER A 116 -9.49 15.15 4.37
C SER A 116 -8.10 14.50 4.44
N ASN A 117 -8.03 13.17 4.30
CA ASN A 117 -6.81 12.41 4.48
C ASN A 117 -6.03 12.27 3.17
N GLN A 118 -4.82 12.84 3.14
CA GLN A 118 -3.89 12.71 2.00
C GLN A 118 -2.88 11.57 2.19
N LEU A 119 -3.10 10.70 3.18
CA LEU A 119 -2.24 9.54 3.42
C LEU A 119 -2.69 8.36 2.56
N HIS A 120 -1.75 7.75 1.83
CA HIS A 120 -2.04 6.55 1.05
C HIS A 120 -2.27 5.30 1.92
N VAL A 121 -1.77 5.32 3.17
CA VAL A 121 -2.02 4.32 4.21
C VAL A 121 -2.33 5.05 5.52
N CYS A 122 -3.36 4.62 6.23
CA CYS A 122 -3.68 5.10 7.57
C CYS A 122 -4.32 4.00 8.43
N CYS A 123 -4.66 4.30 9.68
CA CYS A 123 -5.44 3.42 10.54
C CYS A 123 -6.64 4.17 11.10
N LEU A 124 -7.80 3.51 11.09
CA LEU A 124 -9.01 3.98 11.74
C LEU A 124 -9.17 3.27 13.09
N HIS A 125 -9.46 4.05 14.11
CA HIS A 125 -9.96 3.55 15.38
C HIS A 125 -11.48 3.72 15.41
N ARG A 126 -12.19 2.59 15.48
CA ARG A 126 -13.64 2.49 15.62
C ARG A 126 -14.03 2.80 17.06
N GLN A 127 -14.85 3.82 17.22
CA GLN A 127 -15.44 4.25 18.48
C GLN A 127 -16.90 3.78 18.57
N GLU A 128 -17.57 4.10 19.68
CA GLU A 128 -19.00 3.87 19.84
C GLU A 128 -19.82 4.74 18.86
N ASN A 129 -21.10 4.40 18.68
CA ASN A 129 -22.06 5.18 17.89
C ASN A 129 -21.62 5.48 16.44
N LEU A 130 -21.00 4.50 15.77
CA LEU A 130 -20.55 4.59 14.37
C LEU A 130 -19.52 5.70 14.11
N SER A 131 -18.79 6.13 15.14
CA SER A 131 -17.72 7.12 15.00
C SER A 131 -16.39 6.47 14.66
N PHE A 132 -15.63 7.10 13.75
CA PHE A 132 -14.29 6.68 13.35
C PHE A 132 -13.33 7.86 13.44
N SER A 133 -12.13 7.60 13.95
CA SER A 133 -11.04 8.58 14.01
C SER A 133 -9.79 8.01 13.35
N ILE A 134 -9.04 8.86 12.64
CA ILE A 134 -7.72 8.49 12.12
C ILE A 134 -6.73 8.50 13.29
N VAL A 135 -5.98 7.41 13.44
CA VAL A 135 -4.87 7.27 14.38
C VAL A 135 -3.60 6.96 13.61
N SER A 136 -2.44 7.34 14.15
CA SER A 136 -1.17 7.02 13.50
C SER A 136 -0.91 5.51 13.54
N LEU A 137 -0.15 4.98 12.56
CA LEU A 137 0.20 3.56 12.55
C LEU A 137 1.00 3.18 13.82
N LYS A 138 1.90 4.07 14.26
CA LYS A 138 2.66 3.92 15.49
C LYS A 138 1.74 3.72 16.71
N GLN A 139 0.77 4.61 16.92
CA GLN A 139 -0.19 4.52 18.03
C GLN A 139 -1.01 3.24 17.97
N ALA A 140 -1.50 2.86 16.79
CA ALA A 140 -2.26 1.63 16.61
C ALA A 140 -1.41 0.39 16.95
N VAL A 141 -0.17 0.33 16.47
CA VAL A 141 0.75 -0.79 16.70
C VAL A 141 1.16 -0.89 18.18
N GLU A 142 1.49 0.22 18.82
CA GLU A 142 1.80 0.28 20.25
C GLU A 142 0.61 -0.22 21.08
N HIS A 143 -0.59 0.28 20.82
CA HIS A 143 -1.79 -0.15 21.54
C HIS A 143 -2.12 -1.62 21.31
N LEU A 144 -1.98 -2.14 20.08
CA LEU A 144 -2.24 -3.55 19.78
C LEU A 144 -1.20 -4.49 20.39
N ASN A 145 0.03 -4.04 20.57
CA ASN A 145 1.05 -4.80 21.29
C ASN A 145 0.74 -4.89 22.79
N ASP A 146 0.18 -3.83 23.37
CA ASP A 146 -0.21 -3.79 24.79
C ASP A 146 -1.56 -4.47 25.05
N GLN A 147 -2.50 -4.37 24.11
CA GLN A 147 -3.89 -4.86 24.22
C GLN A 147 -4.32 -5.59 22.94
N PRO A 148 -3.80 -6.80 22.65
CA PRO A 148 -4.09 -7.53 21.40
C PRO A 148 -5.59 -7.80 21.16
N GLN A 149 -6.37 -7.96 22.23
CA GLN A 149 -7.83 -8.18 22.17
C GLN A 149 -8.61 -6.99 21.60
N SER A 150 -7.99 -5.79 21.54
CA SER A 150 -8.59 -4.60 20.94
C SER A 150 -8.53 -4.60 19.40
N ALA A 151 -7.98 -5.63 18.76
CA ALA A 151 -7.80 -5.72 17.31
C ALA A 151 -9.06 -5.41 16.48
N SER A 152 -10.24 -5.78 16.97
CA SER A 152 -11.53 -5.51 16.31
C SER A 152 -11.87 -4.02 16.21
N LYS A 153 -11.26 -3.16 17.02
CA LYS A 153 -11.45 -1.71 17.02
C LYS A 153 -10.57 -0.99 16.00
N TYR A 154 -9.55 -1.64 15.45
CA TYR A 154 -8.61 -1.03 14.52
C TYR A 154 -8.80 -1.58 13.11
N ILE A 155 -8.84 -0.67 12.13
CA ILE A 155 -8.95 -1.00 10.71
C ILE A 155 -7.84 -0.26 9.97
N PHE A 156 -6.90 -1.00 9.39
CA PHE A 156 -5.86 -0.41 8.55
C PHE A 156 -6.42 -0.14 7.16
N ILE A 157 -6.18 1.05 6.63
CA ILE A 157 -6.68 1.48 5.33
C ILE A 157 -5.50 1.61 4.39
N VAL A 158 -5.66 1.07 3.18
CA VAL A 158 -4.74 1.27 2.06
C VAL A 158 -5.55 1.80 0.89
N ASN A 159 -5.16 2.95 0.34
CA ASN A 159 -5.70 3.42 -0.93
C ASN A 159 -5.19 2.51 -2.03
N ASP A 160 -6.07 1.63 -2.50
CA ASP A 160 -5.72 0.50 -3.34
C ASP A 160 -5.86 0.86 -4.82
N PRO A 161 -4.76 0.86 -5.61
CA PRO A 161 -4.82 1.14 -7.04
C PRO A 161 -5.41 -0.01 -7.88
N SER A 162 -5.64 -1.19 -7.28
CA SER A 162 -6.20 -2.34 -7.99
C SER A 162 -7.68 -2.15 -8.33
N THR A 163 -8.07 -2.61 -9.52
CA THR A 163 -9.46 -2.70 -9.95
C THR A 163 -10.03 -4.12 -9.85
N ASP A 164 -9.21 -5.11 -9.46
CA ASP A 164 -9.61 -6.51 -9.35
C ASP A 164 -10.60 -6.71 -8.18
N PRO A 165 -11.80 -7.27 -8.42
CA PRO A 165 -12.86 -7.35 -7.41
C PRO A 165 -12.57 -8.29 -6.25
N THR A 166 -11.51 -9.10 -6.32
CA THR A 166 -11.20 -10.16 -5.36
C THR A 166 -9.79 -10.08 -4.80
N HIS A 167 -8.88 -9.39 -5.48
CA HIS A 167 -7.48 -9.28 -5.08
C HIS A 167 -7.09 -7.84 -4.73
N PRO A 168 -6.45 -7.62 -3.56
CA PRO A 168 -5.89 -6.33 -3.24
C PRO A 168 -4.72 -5.98 -4.16
N GLY A 169 -4.46 -4.69 -4.32
CA GLY A 169 -3.25 -4.21 -4.98
C GLY A 169 -1.98 -4.48 -4.20
N TRP A 170 -0.86 -4.22 -4.86
CA TRP A 170 0.47 -4.47 -4.31
C TRP A 170 0.80 -3.70 -3.01
N PRO A 171 0.31 -2.47 -2.74
CA PRO A 171 0.69 -1.72 -1.54
C PRO A 171 0.36 -2.44 -0.22
N VAL A 172 -0.67 -3.30 -0.22
CA VAL A 172 -1.06 -4.09 0.95
C VAL A 172 0.07 -5.02 1.41
N ARG A 173 0.94 -5.49 0.52
CA ARG A 173 2.07 -6.37 0.89
C ARG A 173 3.09 -5.65 1.77
N ASN A 174 3.37 -4.38 1.47
CA ASN A 174 4.30 -3.58 2.28
C ASN A 174 3.69 -3.26 3.64
N LEU A 175 2.39 -2.91 3.70
CA LEU A 175 1.67 -2.76 4.96
C LEU A 175 1.71 -4.04 5.80
N LEU A 176 1.41 -5.19 5.21
CA LEU A 176 1.43 -6.48 5.91
C LEU A 176 2.82 -6.81 6.46
N THR A 177 3.88 -6.51 5.70
CA THR A 177 5.25 -6.71 6.15
C THR A 177 5.59 -5.79 7.33
N LEU A 178 5.19 -4.52 7.25
CA LEU A 178 5.36 -3.55 8.34
C LEU A 178 4.67 -4.01 9.63
N LEU A 179 3.39 -4.39 9.51
CA LEU A 179 2.58 -4.86 10.63
C LEU A 179 3.15 -6.15 11.22
N TYR A 180 3.54 -7.11 10.38
CA TYR A 180 4.18 -8.35 10.83
C TYR A 180 5.47 -8.09 11.63
N TYR A 181 6.30 -7.16 11.16
CA TYR A 181 7.57 -6.84 11.81
C TYR A 181 7.33 -6.27 13.22
N HIS A 182 6.47 -5.26 13.33
CA HIS A 182 6.29 -4.49 14.57
C HIS A 182 5.25 -5.05 15.55
N LEU A 183 4.29 -5.86 15.09
CA LEU A 183 3.35 -6.52 15.98
C LEU A 183 3.98 -7.77 16.61
N ARG A 184 3.79 -7.93 17.91
CA ARG A 184 4.31 -9.06 18.71
C ARG A 184 3.32 -10.21 18.77
N SER A 185 2.04 -9.89 18.96
CA SER A 185 0.94 -10.84 19.01
C SER A 185 -0.31 -10.15 18.48
N VAL A 186 -0.86 -10.67 17.38
CA VAL A 186 -2.15 -10.23 16.87
C VAL A 186 -2.90 -11.43 16.33
N GLU A 187 -4.09 -11.66 16.88
CA GLU A 187 -4.96 -12.75 16.46
C GLU A 187 -5.67 -12.45 15.14
N GLN A 188 -5.86 -11.16 14.84
CA GLN A 188 -6.62 -10.67 13.71
C GLN A 188 -6.18 -9.28 13.27
N LEU A 189 -6.03 -9.08 11.97
CA LEU A 189 -5.86 -7.78 11.32
C LEU A 189 -7.07 -7.49 10.44
N ASN A 190 -7.59 -6.27 10.53
CA ASN A 190 -8.64 -5.78 9.66
C ASN A 190 -8.03 -4.79 8.69
N ILE A 191 -8.17 -5.04 7.38
CA ILE A 191 -7.66 -4.15 6.34
C ILE A 191 -8.81 -3.79 5.40
N ILE A 192 -8.97 -2.50 5.10
CA ILE A 192 -9.78 -2.04 3.97
C ILE A 192 -8.83 -1.60 2.84
N CYS A 193 -9.01 -2.21 1.69
CA CYS A 193 -8.42 -1.80 0.42
C CYS A 193 -9.38 -0.78 -0.20
N TRP A 194 -9.18 0.49 0.13
CA TRP A 194 -10.06 1.58 -0.20
C TRP A 194 -9.92 1.95 -1.66
N ARG A 195 -11.02 1.85 -2.41
CA ARG A 195 -11.09 2.06 -3.85
C ARG A 195 -12.19 3.06 -4.12
N GLU A 196 -11.78 4.26 -4.47
CA GLU A 196 -12.71 5.31 -4.81
C GLU A 196 -12.93 5.36 -6.30
N ARG A 197 -14.20 5.39 -6.70
CA ARG A 197 -14.61 5.72 -8.07
C ARG A 197 -15.56 6.90 -8.02
N PHE A 198 -15.42 7.81 -8.96
CA PHE A 198 -16.40 8.87 -9.16
C PHE A 198 -17.23 8.58 -10.41
N ARG A 199 -18.55 8.60 -10.26
CA ARG A 199 -19.50 8.51 -11.37
C ARG A 199 -20.60 9.52 -11.13
N ASP A 200 -20.91 10.32 -12.15
CA ASP A 200 -21.96 11.34 -12.08
C ASP A 200 -21.78 12.34 -10.92
N GLY A 201 -20.53 12.62 -10.53
CA GLY A 201 -20.21 13.52 -9.40
C GLY A 201 -20.35 12.89 -8.01
N HIS A 202 -20.72 11.61 -7.92
CA HIS A 202 -20.87 10.88 -6.67
C HIS A 202 -19.71 9.91 -6.44
N GLN A 203 -19.28 9.80 -5.18
CA GLN A 203 -18.26 8.84 -4.75
C GLN A 203 -18.90 7.45 -4.59
N HIS A 204 -18.24 6.44 -5.15
CA HIS A 204 -18.63 5.04 -5.05
C HIS A 204 -17.48 4.23 -4.47
N VAL A 205 -17.68 3.72 -3.26
CA VAL A 205 -16.66 2.97 -2.50
C VAL A 205 -17.08 1.55 -2.12
N ASN A 206 -18.34 1.18 -2.34
CA ASN A 206 -18.89 -0.12 -1.91
C ASN A 206 -18.08 -1.34 -2.40
N HIS A 207 -17.40 -1.21 -3.54
CA HIS A 207 -16.56 -2.23 -4.16
C HIS A 207 -15.13 -2.31 -3.60
N SER A 208 -14.78 -1.45 -2.64
CA SER A 208 -13.56 -1.56 -1.83
C SER A 208 -13.54 -2.91 -1.13
N LEU A 209 -12.36 -3.48 -0.89
CA LEU A 209 -12.26 -4.80 -0.27
C LEU A 209 -12.05 -4.68 1.23
N TYR A 210 -12.68 -5.57 1.98
CA TYR A 210 -12.42 -5.81 3.38
C TYR A 210 -11.73 -7.18 3.52
N LEU A 211 -10.59 -7.16 4.17
CA LEU A 211 -9.76 -8.33 4.46
C LEU A 211 -9.70 -8.50 5.98
N GLN A 212 -10.04 -9.70 6.45
CA GLN A 212 -9.83 -10.10 7.83
C GLN A 212 -8.78 -11.20 7.85
N LEU A 213 -7.60 -10.88 8.38
CA LEU A 213 -6.40 -11.71 8.23
C LEU A 213 -5.91 -12.17 9.60
N LYS A 214 -5.37 -13.38 9.66
CA LYS A 214 -4.66 -13.91 10.83
C LYS A 214 -3.23 -14.28 10.42
N PRO A 215 -2.19 -13.75 11.09
CA PRO A 215 -0.83 -14.22 10.87
C PRO A 215 -0.70 -15.68 11.35
N GLU A 216 0.08 -16.47 10.64
CA GLU A 216 0.48 -17.80 11.11
C GLU A 216 1.23 -17.67 12.46
N SER A 217 0.92 -18.56 13.41
CA SER A 217 1.56 -18.54 14.72
C SER A 217 3.07 -18.76 14.61
N ILE A 218 3.84 -17.93 15.32
CA ILE A 218 5.31 -17.97 15.37
C ILE A 218 5.82 -19.35 15.85
N SER A 219 5.00 -20.13 16.57
CA SER A 219 5.35 -21.50 17.01
C SER A 219 5.59 -22.50 15.86
N ASN A 220 5.05 -22.24 14.67
CA ASN A 220 5.18 -23.13 13.50
C ASN A 220 6.22 -22.65 12.48
N ILE A 221 6.77 -21.45 12.66
CA ILE A 221 7.76 -20.89 11.75
C ILE A 221 9.13 -21.34 12.26
N GLY A 222 9.60 -22.49 11.78
CA GLY A 222 10.96 -22.96 12.06
C GLY A 222 11.99 -21.87 11.74
N GLY A 223 12.47 -21.18 12.77
CA GLY A 223 13.68 -20.36 12.77
C GLY A 223 13.80 -19.20 11.78
N LYS A 224 12.76 -18.78 11.04
CA LYS A 224 12.88 -17.59 10.18
C LYS A 224 12.94 -16.34 11.06
N SER A 225 14.10 -15.70 11.14
CA SER A 225 14.23 -14.45 11.88
C SER A 225 13.36 -13.37 11.21
N LYS A 226 12.82 -12.46 12.03
CA LYS A 226 12.09 -11.27 11.54
C LYS A 226 12.98 -10.36 10.66
N ASP A 227 14.27 -10.66 10.54
CA ASP A 227 15.29 -9.82 9.92
C ASP A 227 15.38 -9.99 8.40
N SER A 228 14.62 -10.91 7.79
CA SER A 228 14.70 -11.18 6.34
C SER A 228 13.35 -11.07 5.62
N GLY A 229 12.98 -9.85 5.22
CA GLY A 229 11.99 -9.64 4.18
C GLY A 229 12.52 -10.16 2.84
N THR A 230 11.96 -11.25 2.30
CA THR A 230 12.34 -11.69 0.95
C THR A 230 11.75 -10.71 -0.06
N ILE A 231 12.56 -10.13 -0.94
CA ILE A 231 12.09 -9.13 -1.90
C ILE A 231 11.40 -9.83 -3.08
N ILE A 232 10.23 -9.35 -3.48
CA ILE A 232 9.60 -9.70 -4.76
C ILE A 232 9.66 -8.49 -5.67
N ASN A 233 10.40 -8.63 -6.77
CA ASN A 233 10.48 -7.61 -7.80
C ASN A 233 9.21 -7.66 -8.66
N LYS A 234 8.40 -6.60 -8.62
CA LYS A 234 7.39 -6.33 -9.64
C LYS A 234 7.91 -5.22 -10.55
N CYS A 235 8.32 -5.60 -11.76
CA CYS A 235 8.68 -4.68 -12.83
C CYS A 235 7.58 -4.66 -13.90
N ARG A 236 7.25 -3.47 -14.39
CA ARG A 236 6.45 -3.29 -15.60
C ARG A 236 7.29 -2.56 -16.64
N SER A 237 7.37 -3.13 -17.83
CA SER A 237 8.05 -2.54 -18.98
C SER A 237 7.03 -2.17 -20.05
N THR A 238 7.11 -0.94 -20.57
CA THR A 238 6.31 -0.52 -21.73
C THR A 238 7.17 0.41 -22.59
N ILE A 239 6.87 0.44 -23.89
CA ILE A 239 7.42 1.42 -24.82
C ILE A 239 6.30 2.42 -25.10
N LEU A 240 6.59 3.71 -24.91
CA LEU A 240 5.70 4.78 -25.33
C LEU A 240 6.23 5.33 -26.64
N GLU A 241 5.56 4.98 -27.72
CA GLU A 241 5.73 5.65 -29.01
C GLU A 241 4.73 6.80 -29.04
N ASN A 242 5.18 8.00 -29.43
CA ASN A 242 4.31 9.16 -29.41
C ASN A 242 3.13 9.00 -30.39
N THR A 243 1.93 9.11 -29.83
CA THR A 243 0.69 9.66 -30.42
C THR A 243 0.62 11.19 -30.22
N PHE A 244 1.76 11.87 -30.15
CA PHE A 244 1.82 13.34 -30.12
C PHE A 244 2.10 13.81 -31.54
N ASP A 245 1.05 13.76 -32.37
CA ASP A 245 0.89 14.63 -33.53
C ASP A 245 -0.05 15.78 -33.15
#